data_AF-A0A521X4Z8-F1
#
_entry.id   AF-A0A521X4Z8-F1
#
_cell.length_a   1.000
_cell.length_b   1.000
_cell.length_c   1.000
_cell.angle_alpha   90.00
_cell.angle_beta   90.00
_cell.angle_gamma   90.00
#
_symmetry.space_group_name_H-M   'P 1'
#
loop_
_entity.id
_entity.type
_entity.pdbx_description
1 polymer ?
#
loop_
_entity_poly.entity_id
_entity_poly.type
_entity_poly.pdbx_seq_one_letter_code
_entity_poly.pdbx_strand_id
1 'polypeptide(L)'
;MKYFLWIMVSASLCFAQTYDTLKQDVGQPGGYQRLREFDDNGHVRKVWFTTWKEDGMTLKEYSEYDEQNKLLARVESTFNSGDKLIGLRHYVGDAIGKEELEFSPEGQVLKKFLSLHLDGNPVLFRKVYDGTWRYSALIDGAPPIATGIDETEFKAAEQLFSKQTRLTSERQSQSSSAQTESSPSVVAEFTGSNIRNTTPFTVSSPWEVKWDAKGEFFSIYLYDEEGKLINVLGNQTKSGEGSSYFPKSGKYYFSVNTVGDWSVKVVTSQ
;
A
#
# COMPACT_ATOMS: atom_id res chain seq x y z
N MET A 1 15.22 25.81 -36.04
CA MET A 1 14.06 25.16 -36.70
C MET A 1 14.37 23.89 -37.52
N LYS A 2 15.62 23.59 -37.93
CA LYS A 2 15.94 22.38 -38.71
C LYS A 2 16.03 21.07 -37.91
N TYR A 3 16.20 21.13 -36.59
CA TYR A 3 16.26 19.93 -35.72
C TYR A 3 14.89 19.38 -35.30
N PHE A 4 13.82 20.17 -35.45
CA PHE A 4 12.47 19.80 -35.00
C PHE A 4 11.79 18.79 -35.95
N LEU A 5 12.15 18.83 -37.24
CA LEU A 5 11.56 17.94 -38.25
C LEU A 5 12.25 16.56 -38.32
N TRP A 6 13.52 16.46 -37.92
CA TRP A 6 14.28 15.20 -38.00
C TRP A 6 13.94 14.20 -36.88
N ILE A 7 13.47 14.70 -35.73
CA ILE A 7 13.02 13.86 -34.60
C ILE A 7 11.59 13.34 -34.84
N MET A 8 10.71 14.13 -35.46
CA MET A 8 9.34 13.71 -35.78
C MET A 8 9.28 12.62 -36.86
N VAL A 9 10.21 12.65 -37.83
CA VAL A 9 10.30 11.61 -38.88
C VAL A 9 10.96 10.32 -38.36
N SER A 10 11.95 10.43 -37.47
CA SER A 10 12.59 9.25 -36.85
C SER A 10 11.67 8.52 -35.86
N ALA A 11 10.75 9.21 -35.19
CA ALA A 11 9.75 8.60 -34.32
C ALA A 11 8.63 7.87 -35.08
N SER A 12 8.49 8.09 -36.39
CA SER A 12 7.44 7.46 -37.21
C SER A 12 7.93 6.24 -38.01
N LEU A 13 9.23 5.95 -38.06
CA LEU A 13 9.76 4.89 -38.94
C LEU A 13 10.49 3.72 -38.24
N CYS A 14 10.60 3.70 -36.92
CA CYS A 14 11.11 2.52 -36.20
C CYS A 14 10.28 2.24 -34.94
N PHE A 15 9.96 0.96 -34.74
CA PHE A 15 9.41 0.32 -33.54
C PHE A 15 7.89 0.38 -33.32
N ALA A 16 7.22 -0.71 -33.71
CA ALA A 16 5.98 -1.17 -33.10
C ALA A 16 6.30 -1.84 -31.75
N GLN A 17 6.62 -1.05 -30.74
CA GLN A 17 6.58 -1.46 -29.33
C GLN A 17 5.60 -0.54 -28.62
N THR A 18 4.71 -1.12 -27.81
CA THR A 18 3.64 -0.41 -27.12
C THR A 18 4.22 0.50 -26.04
N TYR A 19 4.31 1.80 -26.34
CA TYR A 19 4.59 2.83 -25.34
C TYR A 19 3.27 3.31 -24.74
N ASP A 20 3.12 3.15 -23.43
CA ASP A 20 2.09 3.87 -22.69
C ASP A 20 2.59 5.28 -22.39
N THR A 21 1.86 6.29 -22.86
CA THR A 21 2.26 7.70 -22.75
C THR A 21 1.29 8.43 -21.84
N LEU A 22 1.68 8.65 -20.59
CA LEU A 22 1.03 9.65 -19.74
C LEU A 22 1.42 11.04 -20.26
N LYS A 23 0.49 11.70 -20.95
CA LYS A 23 0.70 13.04 -21.51
C LYS A 23 0.11 14.10 -20.58
N GLN A 24 0.97 14.97 -20.07
CA GLN A 24 0.57 16.30 -19.58
C GLN A 24 1.49 17.33 -20.23
N ASP A 25 0.88 18.31 -20.91
CA ASP A 25 1.50 19.51 -21.49
C ASP A 25 2.87 19.31 -22.17
N VAL A 26 2.91 18.39 -23.14
CA VAL A 26 4.10 18.17 -23.96
C VAL A 26 4.42 19.44 -24.76
N GLY A 27 5.56 20.06 -24.47
CA GLY A 27 6.08 21.23 -25.19
C GLY A 27 5.88 22.58 -24.50
N GLN A 28 5.30 22.63 -23.30
CA GLN A 28 5.28 23.84 -22.47
C GLN A 28 6.47 23.84 -21.49
N PRO A 29 7.08 25.01 -21.19
CA PRO A 29 8.06 25.13 -20.12
C PRO A 29 7.49 24.61 -18.79
N GLY A 30 8.18 23.66 -18.15
CA GLY A 30 7.72 23.00 -16.93
C GLY A 30 7.02 21.65 -17.15
N GLY A 31 6.72 21.27 -18.40
CA GLY A 31 6.17 19.95 -18.72
C GLY A 31 7.20 18.83 -18.56
N TYR A 32 6.73 17.64 -18.18
CA TYR A 32 7.54 16.42 -18.19
C TYR A 32 6.83 15.28 -18.91
N GLN A 33 7.61 14.39 -19.51
CA GLN A 33 7.13 13.16 -20.12
C GLN A 33 7.88 11.97 -19.52
N ARG A 34 7.13 10.94 -19.14
CA ARG A 34 7.67 9.65 -18.72
C ARG A 34 7.44 8.65 -19.83
N LEU A 35 8.51 8.02 -20.30
CA LEU A 35 8.46 6.93 -21.27
C LEU A 35 8.93 5.65 -20.58
N ARG A 36 8.26 4.53 -20.85
CA ARG A 36 8.63 3.21 -20.34
C ARG A 36 8.89 2.26 -21.51
N GLU A 37 9.97 1.50 -21.43
CA GLU A 37 10.21 0.32 -22.27
C GLU A 37 9.79 -0.91 -21.48
N PHE A 38 9.09 -1.83 -22.13
CA PHE A 38 8.68 -3.10 -21.52
C PHE A 38 9.41 -4.28 -22.17
N ASP A 39 9.67 -5.32 -21.40
CA ASP A 39 10.13 -6.62 -21.92
C ASP A 39 8.97 -7.43 -22.52
N ASP A 40 9.29 -8.58 -23.11
CA ASP A 40 8.31 -9.46 -23.75
C ASP A 40 7.30 -10.06 -22.75
N ASN A 41 7.54 -9.95 -21.43
CA ASN A 41 6.64 -10.38 -20.37
C ASN A 41 5.81 -9.22 -19.78
N GLY A 42 5.95 -8.00 -20.31
CA GLY A 42 5.25 -6.81 -19.83
C GLY A 42 5.87 -6.16 -18.59
N HIS A 43 7.09 -6.54 -18.18
CA HIS A 43 7.82 -5.83 -17.13
C HIS A 43 8.51 -4.59 -17.70
N VAL A 44 8.58 -3.51 -16.94
CA VAL A 44 9.37 -2.33 -17.32
C VAL A 44 10.86 -2.73 -17.33
N ARG A 45 11.60 -2.30 -18.36
CA ARG A 45 13.07 -2.45 -18.46
C ARG A 45 13.82 -1.13 -18.31
N LYS A 46 13.22 -0.06 -18.81
CA LYS A 46 13.81 1.29 -18.84
C LYS A 46 12.74 2.34 -18.65
N VAL A 47 13.13 3.41 -17.99
CA VAL A 47 12.30 4.60 -17.84
C VAL A 47 13.10 5.82 -18.25
N TRP A 48 12.57 6.60 -19.18
CA TRP A 48 13.12 7.90 -19.53
C TRP A 48 12.26 9.01 -18.96
N PHE A 49 12.92 10.06 -18.49
CA PHE A 49 12.27 11.31 -18.13
C PHE A 49 12.77 12.39 -19.06
N THR A 50 11.82 13.04 -19.73
CA THR A 50 12.07 14.24 -20.52
C THR A 50 11.48 15.42 -19.77
N THR A 51 12.28 16.45 -19.55
CA THR A 51 11.81 17.71 -18.96
C THR A 51 12.00 18.85 -19.95
N TRP A 52 10.97 19.66 -20.12
CA TRP A 52 10.99 20.86 -20.95
C TRP A 52 11.29 22.08 -20.10
N LYS A 53 12.33 22.83 -20.48
CA LYS A 53 12.72 24.09 -19.85
C LYS A 53 12.69 25.21 -20.87
N GLU A 54 12.69 26.46 -20.39
CA GLU A 54 12.76 27.64 -21.24
C GLU A 54 14.01 27.67 -22.15
N ASP A 55 15.11 27.03 -21.71
CA ASP A 55 16.38 26.95 -22.43
C ASP A 55 16.53 25.67 -23.30
N GLY A 56 15.54 24.76 -23.28
CA GLY A 56 15.50 23.58 -24.13
C GLY A 56 15.07 22.29 -23.43
N MET A 57 15.23 21.17 -24.14
CA MET A 57 14.86 19.84 -23.64
C MET A 57 16.06 19.17 -22.98
N THR A 58 15.87 18.62 -21.77
CA THR A 58 16.85 17.72 -21.15
C THR A 58 16.30 16.30 -21.09
N LEU A 59 17.08 15.33 -21.58
CA LEU A 59 16.78 13.91 -21.51
C LEU A 59 17.67 13.25 -20.45
N LYS A 60 17.06 12.48 -19.53
CA LYS A 60 17.80 11.62 -18.60
C LYS A 60 17.31 10.19 -18.74
N GLU A 61 18.24 9.29 -19.04
CA GLU A 61 18.03 7.83 -19.03
C GLU A 61 18.39 7.28 -17.65
N TYR A 62 17.50 6.45 -17.12
CA TYR A 62 17.77 5.67 -15.92
C TYR A 62 17.65 4.19 -16.31
N SER A 63 18.73 3.43 -16.14
CA SER A 63 18.69 1.96 -16.23
C SER A 63 18.28 1.41 -14.87
N GLU A 64 17.34 0.48 -14.90
CA GLU A 64 16.61 -0.01 -13.72
C GLU A 64 17.45 -0.85 -12.73
N TYR A 65 18.75 -1.05 -13.01
CA TYR A 65 19.57 -2.00 -12.25
C TYR A 65 20.42 -1.44 -11.10
N ASP A 66 20.52 -0.11 -10.92
CA ASP A 66 21.30 0.44 -9.80
C ASP A 66 20.39 1.11 -8.75
N GLU A 67 20.26 0.40 -7.62
CA GLU A 67 19.84 0.87 -6.29
C GLU A 67 18.37 1.29 -6.08
N GLN A 68 17.69 1.91 -7.05
CA GLN A 68 16.31 2.39 -6.84
C GLN A 68 15.28 1.27 -6.65
N ASN A 69 15.39 0.18 -7.43
CA ASN A 69 14.47 -0.96 -7.31
C ASN A 69 14.77 -1.87 -6.11
N LYS A 70 16.02 -1.92 -5.62
CA LYS A 70 16.31 -2.60 -4.35
C LYS A 70 15.62 -1.90 -3.18
N LEU A 71 15.58 -0.58 -3.19
CA LEU A 71 14.91 0.20 -2.15
C LEU A 71 13.38 0.10 -2.28
N LEU A 72 12.84 0.22 -3.51
CA LEU A 72 11.41 0.10 -3.77
C LEU A 72 10.90 -1.30 -3.41
N ALA A 73 11.60 -2.37 -3.82
CA ALA A 73 11.23 -3.74 -3.47
C ALA A 73 11.37 -4.03 -1.96
N ARG A 74 12.30 -3.37 -1.25
CA ARG A 74 12.43 -3.47 0.21
C ARG A 74 11.29 -2.76 0.94
N VAL A 75 10.81 -1.64 0.41
CA VAL A 75 9.65 -0.91 0.92
C VAL A 75 8.37 -1.70 0.61
N GLU A 76 8.15 -2.12 -0.63
CA GLU A 76 6.96 -2.89 -1.04
C GLU A 76 6.85 -4.25 -0.32
N SER A 77 7.97 -4.96 -0.10
CA SER A 77 7.98 -6.20 0.70
C SER A 77 7.71 -5.96 2.19
N THR A 78 8.02 -4.77 2.72
CA THR A 78 7.73 -4.40 4.11
C THR A 78 6.26 -3.99 4.30
N PHE A 79 5.60 -3.47 3.26
CA PHE A 79 4.26 -2.87 3.33
C PHE A 79 3.17 -3.61 2.54
N ASN A 80 3.33 -4.90 2.26
CA ASN A 80 2.33 -5.74 1.59
C ASN A 80 1.09 -6.00 2.48
N SER A 81 0.23 -4.98 2.59
CA SER A 81 -1.21 -4.98 2.83
C SER A 81 -1.61 -3.53 3.12
N GLY A 82 -2.37 -2.90 2.21
CA GLY A 82 -2.91 -1.54 2.42
C GLY A 82 -3.70 -1.39 3.74
N ASP A 83 -4.14 -2.50 4.32
CA ASP A 83 -4.84 -2.58 5.61
C ASP A 83 -3.98 -2.17 6.82
N LYS A 84 -2.65 -2.28 6.75
CA LYS A 84 -1.76 -1.96 7.87
C LYS A 84 -1.56 -0.47 8.11
N LEU A 85 -1.71 0.37 7.08
CA LEU A 85 -1.43 1.80 7.17
C LEU A 85 -2.59 2.60 7.80
N ILE A 86 -3.84 2.26 7.48
CA ILE A 86 -5.02 2.94 8.06
C ILE A 86 -5.15 2.67 9.57
N GLY A 87 -4.80 1.46 10.01
CA GLY A 87 -4.71 1.11 11.43
C GLY A 87 -3.61 1.87 12.18
N LEU A 88 -2.52 2.21 11.50
CA LEU A 88 -1.36 2.85 12.10
C LEU A 88 -1.66 4.27 12.62
N ARG A 89 -2.53 5.05 11.97
CA ARG A 89 -2.87 6.41 12.40
C ARG A 89 -3.61 6.44 13.74
N HIS A 90 -4.62 5.58 13.89
CA HIS A 90 -5.37 5.46 15.14
C HIS A 90 -4.46 4.90 16.25
N TYR A 91 -3.66 3.90 15.93
CA TYR A 91 -2.81 3.23 16.91
C TYR A 91 -1.62 4.06 17.40
N VAL A 92 -0.98 4.84 16.51
CA VAL A 92 0.12 5.75 16.88
C VAL A 92 -0.37 6.91 17.73
N GLY A 93 -1.56 7.44 17.46
CA GLY A 93 -2.18 8.49 18.29
C GLY A 93 -2.50 8.01 19.71
N ASP A 94 -3.01 6.79 19.85
CA ASP A 94 -3.34 6.20 21.16
C ASP A 94 -2.08 5.81 21.96
N ALA A 95 -1.00 5.42 21.28
CA ALA A 95 0.20 4.90 21.94
C ALA A 95 1.23 5.98 22.32
N ILE A 96 1.33 7.07 21.55
CA ILE A 96 2.22 8.20 21.84
C ILE A 96 1.50 9.22 22.76
N GLY A 97 0.17 9.15 22.85
CA GLY A 97 -0.62 10.15 23.54
C GLY A 97 -0.78 11.39 22.67
N LYS A 98 -2.01 11.92 22.63
CA LYS A 98 -2.39 13.02 21.75
C LYS A 98 -1.50 14.26 21.91
N GLU A 99 -1.04 14.53 23.12
CA GLU A 99 -0.19 15.69 23.43
C GLU A 99 1.23 15.55 22.88
N GLU A 100 1.85 14.38 22.97
CA GLU A 100 3.21 14.17 22.46
C GLU A 100 3.22 14.17 20.92
N LEU A 101 2.17 13.64 20.28
CA LEU A 101 2.01 13.72 18.81
C LEU A 101 1.75 15.15 18.31
N GLU A 102 1.04 15.98 19.09
CA GLU A 102 0.68 17.35 18.69
C GLU A 102 1.75 18.40 19.02
N PHE A 103 2.52 18.21 20.10
CA PHE A 103 3.36 19.28 20.65
C PHE A 103 4.86 18.95 20.72
N SER A 104 5.30 17.70 20.53
CA SER A 104 6.73 17.39 20.43
C SER A 104 7.28 17.62 19.01
N PRO A 105 8.54 18.08 18.86
CA PRO A 105 9.23 18.13 17.57
C PRO A 105 9.19 16.78 16.83
N GLU A 106 9.39 15.69 17.57
CA GLU A 106 9.34 14.31 17.09
C GLU A 106 7.96 13.91 16.57
N GLY A 107 6.91 14.29 17.30
CA GLY A 107 5.50 14.07 16.93
C GLY A 107 5.11 14.81 15.66
N GLN A 108 5.61 16.04 15.47
CA GLN A 108 5.39 16.82 14.25
C GLN A 108 6.07 16.20 13.02
N VAL A 109 7.29 15.69 13.17
CA VAL A 109 8.00 14.95 12.10
C VAL A 109 7.24 13.67 11.73
N LEU A 110 6.78 12.91 12.73
CA LEU A 110 6.01 11.69 12.50
C LEU A 110 4.65 11.97 11.83
N LYS A 111 3.94 13.03 12.25
CA LYS A 111 2.68 13.45 11.65
C LYS A 111 2.84 13.81 10.17
N LYS A 112 3.92 14.54 9.84
CA LYS A 112 4.29 14.91 8.47
C LYS A 112 4.68 13.68 7.64
N PHE A 113 5.40 12.73 8.22
CA PHE A 113 5.75 11.47 7.56
C PHE A 113 4.52 10.59 7.26
N LEU A 114 3.60 10.49 8.22
CA LEU A 114 2.36 9.70 8.10
C LEU A 114 1.39 10.32 7.09
N SER A 115 1.24 11.64 7.04
CA SER A 115 0.39 12.28 6.03
C SER A 115 0.86 11.98 4.60
N LEU A 116 2.17 11.87 4.39
CA LEU A 116 2.72 11.55 3.07
C LEU A 116 2.42 10.11 2.62
N HIS A 117 2.34 9.15 3.55
CA HIS A 117 2.07 7.74 3.23
C HIS A 117 0.57 7.42 3.17
N LEU A 118 -0.25 8.06 4.02
CA LEU A 118 -1.68 7.75 4.12
C LEU A 118 -2.50 8.27 2.94
N ASP A 119 -2.02 9.31 2.25
CA ASP A 119 -2.69 9.87 1.08
C ASP A 119 -2.39 9.07 -0.22
N GLY A 120 -1.85 7.85 -0.10
CA GLY A 120 -1.57 6.97 -1.24
C GLY A 120 -0.37 7.40 -2.10
N ASN A 121 0.43 8.35 -1.62
CA ASN A 121 1.51 8.96 -2.40
C ASN A 121 2.84 8.22 -2.14
N PRO A 122 3.51 7.68 -3.16
CA PRO A 122 4.84 7.11 -2.99
C PRO A 122 5.85 8.23 -2.67
N VAL A 123 6.65 8.02 -1.63
CA VAL A 123 7.75 8.91 -1.26
C VAL A 123 8.98 8.54 -2.10
N LEU A 124 9.47 9.48 -2.91
CA LEU A 124 10.68 9.34 -3.71
C LEU A 124 11.84 10.16 -3.14
N PHE A 125 13.06 9.64 -3.31
CA PHE A 125 14.29 10.32 -2.99
C PHE A 125 14.82 11.09 -4.20
N ARG A 126 15.16 12.37 -4.02
CA ARG A 126 15.84 13.17 -5.05
C ARG A 126 17.02 13.93 -4.47
N LYS A 127 18.16 13.87 -5.15
CA LYS A 127 19.29 14.77 -4.89
C LYS A 127 19.02 16.14 -5.53
N VAL A 128 19.01 17.19 -4.72
CA VAL A 128 18.83 18.58 -5.16
C VAL A 128 20.18 19.14 -5.62
N TYR A 129 20.14 20.20 -6.44
CA TYR A 129 21.33 20.83 -7.04
C TYR A 129 22.35 21.37 -6.01
N ASP A 130 21.95 21.58 -4.76
CA ASP A 130 22.79 21.99 -3.64
C ASP A 130 23.59 20.81 -3.01
N GLY A 131 23.42 19.60 -3.54
CA GLY A 131 24.07 18.40 -3.01
C GLY A 131 23.31 17.75 -1.85
N THR A 132 22.18 18.31 -1.41
CA THR A 132 21.36 17.79 -0.33
C THR A 132 20.29 16.84 -0.87
N TRP A 133 20.09 15.71 -0.18
CA TRP A 133 18.97 14.80 -0.46
C TRP A 133 17.69 15.37 0.12
N ARG A 134 16.62 15.42 -0.69
CA ARG A 134 15.29 15.81 -0.24
C ARG A 134 14.26 14.77 -0.67
N TYR A 135 13.25 14.60 0.16
CA TYR A 135 12.10 13.77 -0.13
C TYR A 135 11.07 14.55 -0.95
N SER A 136 10.49 13.88 -1.92
CA SER A 136 9.37 14.38 -2.72
C SER A 136 8.28 13.33 -2.74
N ALA A 137 7.08 13.69 -2.30
CA ALA A 137 5.89 12.87 -2.54
C ALA A 137 5.37 13.18 -3.95
N LEU A 138 5.07 12.13 -4.70
CA LEU A 138 4.32 12.26 -5.94
C LEU A 138 2.84 12.29 -5.58
N ILE A 139 2.20 13.43 -5.83
CA ILE A 139 0.75 13.57 -5.78
C ILE A 139 0.27 13.49 -7.23
N ASP A 140 -0.70 12.62 -7.51
CA ASP A 140 -1.23 12.47 -8.86
C ASP A 140 -1.77 13.82 -9.39
N GLY A 141 -1.15 14.32 -10.46
CA GLY A 141 -1.53 15.57 -11.11
C GLY A 141 -0.96 16.86 -10.52
N ALA A 142 -0.08 16.81 -9.51
CA ALA A 142 0.62 18.00 -8.98
C ALA A 142 2.14 17.85 -9.07
N PRO A 143 2.90 18.95 -9.30
CA PRO A 143 4.35 18.89 -9.28
C PRO A 143 4.83 18.40 -7.90
N PRO A 144 5.90 17.58 -7.86
CA PRO A 144 6.39 17.00 -6.62
C PRO A 144 6.69 18.10 -5.60
N ILE A 145 5.97 18.08 -4.48
CA ILE A 145 6.20 19.00 -3.38
C ILE A 145 7.45 18.47 -2.65
N ALA A 146 8.53 19.23 -2.68
CA ALA A 146 9.69 18.95 -1.83
C ALA A 146 9.22 19.09 -0.38
N THR A 147 9.15 18.00 0.36
CA THR A 147 8.49 18.00 1.67
C THR A 147 9.36 18.64 2.75
N GLY A 148 10.57 19.11 2.39
CA GLY A 148 11.47 19.82 3.31
C GLY A 148 11.91 18.99 4.50
N ILE A 149 11.71 17.66 4.46
CA ILE A 149 12.25 16.73 5.45
C ILE A 149 13.72 16.51 5.09
N ASP A 150 14.64 16.78 6.01
CA ASP A 150 16.05 16.48 5.80
C ASP A 150 16.42 15.04 6.23
N GLU A 151 17.64 14.61 5.93
CA GLU A 151 18.11 13.25 6.25
C GLU A 151 18.12 12.98 7.78
N THR A 152 18.32 14.01 8.59
CA THR A 152 18.34 13.91 10.06
C THR A 152 16.93 13.66 10.60
N GLU A 153 15.95 14.45 10.13
CA GLU A 153 14.54 14.29 10.50
C GLU A 153 14.00 12.91 10.10
N PHE A 154 14.41 12.40 8.93
CA PHE A 154 14.02 11.05 8.50
C PHE A 154 14.62 9.94 9.39
N LYS A 155 15.92 10.01 9.69
CA LYS A 155 16.56 9.03 10.60
C LYS A 155 15.93 9.05 11.99
N ALA A 156 15.51 10.23 12.47
CA ALA A 156 14.77 10.35 13.71
C ALA A 156 13.40 9.66 13.61
N ALA A 157 12.66 9.84 12.52
CA ALA A 157 11.38 9.15 12.29
C ALA A 157 11.54 7.62 12.22
N GLU A 158 12.57 7.11 11.54
CA GLU A 158 12.87 5.67 11.49
C GLU A 158 13.19 5.08 12.87
N GLN A 159 13.96 5.81 13.68
CA GLN A 159 14.28 5.40 15.06
C GLN A 159 13.04 5.36 15.95
N LEU A 160 12.18 6.37 15.86
CA LEU A 160 10.91 6.41 16.60
C LEU A 160 9.99 5.26 16.18
N PHE A 161 9.87 5.00 14.89
CA PHE A 161 9.07 3.90 14.37
C PHE A 161 9.60 2.54 14.85
N SER A 162 10.92 2.36 14.82
CA SER A 162 11.58 1.14 15.31
C SER A 162 11.39 0.94 16.82
N LYS A 163 11.52 2.02 17.60
CA LYS A 163 11.27 2.01 19.05
C LYS A 163 9.81 1.63 19.35
N GLN A 164 8.86 2.19 18.61
CA GLN A 164 7.44 1.89 18.80
C GLN A 164 7.08 0.45 18.45
N THR A 165 7.66 -0.06 17.36
CA THR A 165 7.50 -1.46 16.97
C THR A 165 8.00 -2.40 18.06
N ARG A 166 9.18 -2.10 18.64
CA ARG A 166 9.75 -2.87 19.75
C ARG A 166 8.87 -2.83 21.00
N LEU A 167 8.40 -1.65 21.41
CA LEU A 167 7.51 -1.49 22.57
C LEU A 167 6.19 -2.25 22.38
N THR A 168 5.68 -2.30 21.15
CA THR A 168 4.46 -3.05 20.82
C THR A 168 4.69 -4.55 20.95
N SER A 169 5.78 -5.08 20.39
CA SER A 169 6.15 -6.49 20.51
C SER A 169 6.45 -6.90 21.96
N GLU A 170 7.09 -6.03 22.74
CA GLU A 170 7.38 -6.27 24.16
C GLU A 170 6.09 -6.30 25.00
N ARG A 171 5.13 -5.40 24.73
CA ARG A 171 3.79 -5.43 25.38
C ARG A 171 3.00 -6.68 25.02
N GLN A 172 3.02 -7.11 23.76
CA GLN A 172 2.37 -8.36 23.36
C GLN A 172 3.01 -9.59 24.03
N SER A 173 4.33 -9.58 24.20
CA SER A 173 5.04 -10.67 24.89
C SER A 173 4.77 -10.71 26.40
N GLN A 174 4.54 -9.56 27.04
CA GLN A 174 4.26 -9.49 28.48
C GLN A 174 2.79 -9.75 28.84
N SER A 175 1.86 -9.55 27.89
CA SER A 175 0.43 -9.80 28.11
C SER A 175 0.02 -11.27 27.95
N SER A 176 0.94 -12.16 27.53
CA SER A 176 0.64 -13.55 27.17
C SER A 176 0.74 -14.56 28.33
N SER A 177 1.23 -14.17 29.51
CA SER A 177 1.58 -15.14 30.57
C SER A 177 0.46 -15.56 31.53
N ALA A 178 -0.80 -15.20 31.30
CA ALA A 178 -1.90 -15.55 32.20
C ALA A 178 -3.25 -15.89 31.51
N GLN A 179 -3.24 -16.39 30.27
CA GLN A 179 -4.44 -16.92 29.64
C GLN A 179 -4.51 -18.43 29.80
N THR A 180 -5.48 -18.88 30.60
CA THR A 180 -5.94 -20.26 30.61
C THR A 180 -6.31 -20.66 29.18
N GLU A 181 -5.61 -21.64 28.63
CA GLU A 181 -5.77 -22.15 27.25
C GLU A 181 -7.19 -22.69 27.01
N SER A 182 -8.16 -21.80 26.74
CA SER A 182 -9.47 -22.24 26.26
C SER A 182 -9.33 -22.58 24.78
N SER A 183 -9.39 -23.86 24.44
CA SER A 183 -9.28 -24.32 23.05
C SER A 183 -10.22 -23.50 22.13
N PRO A 184 -9.76 -23.11 20.93
CA PRO A 184 -10.56 -22.30 20.02
C PRO A 184 -11.88 -23.02 19.70
N SER A 185 -12.99 -22.36 20.01
CA SER A 185 -14.33 -22.89 19.79
C SER A 185 -14.87 -22.45 18.43
N VAL A 186 -15.53 -23.36 17.72
CA VAL A 186 -16.19 -23.06 16.44
C VAL A 186 -17.50 -22.33 16.74
N VAL A 187 -17.62 -21.09 16.26
CA VAL A 187 -18.81 -20.25 16.44
C VAL A 187 -19.83 -20.52 15.34
N ALA A 188 -19.37 -20.62 14.10
CA ALA A 188 -20.21 -20.86 12.94
C ALA A 188 -19.42 -21.55 11.82
N GLU A 189 -20.11 -22.33 11.00
CA GLU A 189 -19.56 -23.00 9.83
C GLU A 189 -20.54 -22.90 8.67
N PHE A 190 -20.03 -22.55 7.51
CA PHE A 190 -20.79 -22.31 6.30
C PHE A 190 -20.14 -23.02 5.13
N THR A 191 -20.96 -23.61 4.27
CA THR A 191 -20.53 -24.16 3.00
C THR A 191 -21.45 -23.66 1.90
N GLY A 192 -20.90 -23.58 0.70
CA GLY A 192 -21.67 -23.14 -0.45
C GLY A 192 -20.92 -23.27 -1.75
N SER A 193 -21.60 -22.84 -2.80
CA SER A 193 -21.09 -22.74 -4.15
C SER A 193 -21.56 -21.40 -4.72
N ASN A 194 -20.78 -20.79 -5.61
CA ASN A 194 -21.10 -19.51 -6.24
C ASN A 194 -21.27 -18.35 -5.23
N ILE A 195 -21.88 -17.25 -5.68
CA ILE A 195 -22.18 -16.07 -4.87
C ILE A 195 -23.30 -16.35 -3.87
N ARG A 196 -23.06 -16.10 -2.57
CA ARG A 196 -24.07 -16.31 -1.52
C ARG A 196 -23.81 -15.47 -0.27
N ASN A 197 -24.90 -15.06 0.38
CA ASN A 197 -24.86 -14.53 1.74
C ASN A 197 -25.08 -15.66 2.76
N THR A 198 -24.34 -15.64 3.87
CA THR A 198 -24.55 -16.59 4.97
C THR A 198 -25.72 -16.18 5.85
N THR A 199 -26.19 -17.09 6.70
CA THR A 199 -27.04 -16.69 7.83
C THR A 199 -26.21 -15.85 8.81
N PRO A 200 -26.82 -14.85 9.49
CA PRO A 200 -26.11 -14.08 10.49
C PRO A 200 -25.60 -14.95 11.65
N PHE A 201 -24.46 -14.58 12.22
CA PHE A 201 -23.85 -15.20 13.39
C PHE A 201 -23.43 -14.15 14.41
N THR A 202 -23.27 -14.55 15.68
CA THR A 202 -22.91 -13.66 16.78
C THR A 202 -21.63 -14.13 17.46
N VAL A 203 -20.73 -13.20 17.73
CA VAL A 203 -19.41 -13.41 18.35
C VAL A 203 -19.28 -12.48 19.55
N SER A 204 -18.89 -13.03 20.69
CA SER A 204 -18.74 -12.28 21.96
C SER A 204 -17.30 -11.86 22.27
N SER A 205 -16.33 -12.34 21.49
CA SER A 205 -14.89 -12.13 21.67
C SER A 205 -14.23 -11.86 20.31
N PRO A 206 -12.95 -11.46 20.29
CA PRO A 206 -12.15 -11.53 19.07
C PRO A 206 -12.22 -12.91 18.42
N TRP A 207 -12.16 -12.92 17.09
CA TRP A 207 -12.40 -14.12 16.31
C TRP A 207 -11.59 -14.11 15.01
N GLU A 208 -11.45 -15.30 14.43
CA GLU A 208 -10.77 -15.52 13.16
C GLU A 208 -11.75 -16.19 12.20
N VAL A 209 -11.79 -15.72 10.96
CA VAL A 209 -12.40 -16.45 9.85
C VAL A 209 -11.33 -17.29 9.17
N LYS A 210 -11.66 -18.55 8.88
CA LYS A 210 -10.86 -19.46 8.06
C LYS A 210 -11.71 -19.89 6.87
N TRP A 211 -11.10 -20.01 5.71
CA TRP A 211 -11.81 -20.45 4.51
C TRP A 211 -10.96 -21.42 3.68
N ASP A 212 -11.65 -22.23 2.89
CA ASP A 212 -11.10 -23.07 1.83
C ASP A 212 -12.00 -22.90 0.60
N ALA A 213 -11.44 -22.39 -0.50
CA ALA A 213 -12.15 -22.15 -1.75
C ALA A 213 -11.54 -22.96 -2.89
N LYS A 214 -12.39 -23.61 -3.70
CA LYS A 214 -11.96 -24.44 -4.84
C LYS A 214 -11.98 -23.72 -6.19
N GLY A 215 -12.44 -22.47 -6.20
CA GLY A 215 -12.61 -21.66 -7.41
C GLY A 215 -11.41 -20.82 -7.86
N GLU A 216 -11.47 -20.29 -9.09
CA GLU A 216 -10.48 -19.33 -9.62
C GLU A 216 -10.63 -17.92 -9.05
N PHE A 217 -11.78 -17.60 -8.45
CA PHE A 217 -12.00 -16.32 -7.81
C PHE A 217 -12.73 -16.56 -6.50
N PHE A 218 -12.27 -15.95 -5.42
CA PHE A 218 -12.94 -15.95 -4.13
C PHE A 218 -12.73 -14.60 -3.44
N SER A 219 -13.82 -14.01 -2.97
CA SER A 219 -13.83 -12.84 -2.11
C SER A 219 -14.84 -13.03 -1.00
N ILE A 220 -14.47 -12.64 0.21
CA ILE A 220 -15.33 -12.70 1.39
C ILE A 220 -15.42 -11.32 2.03
N TYR A 221 -16.65 -10.81 2.13
CA TYR A 221 -16.97 -9.51 2.68
C TYR A 221 -17.71 -9.68 4.01
N LEU A 222 -17.39 -8.83 4.98
CA LEU A 222 -18.05 -8.78 6.28
C LEU A 222 -19.06 -7.65 6.32
N TYR A 223 -20.30 -7.97 6.68
CA TYR A 223 -21.36 -7.01 6.89
C TYR A 223 -21.88 -7.09 8.33
N ASP A 224 -22.33 -5.96 8.88
CA ASP A 224 -23.10 -5.92 10.13
C ASP A 224 -24.57 -6.33 9.92
N GLU A 225 -25.38 -6.31 10.97
CA GLU A 225 -26.79 -6.73 10.89
C GLU A 225 -27.67 -5.75 10.11
N GLU A 226 -27.24 -4.50 9.97
CA GLU A 226 -27.87 -3.44 9.19
C GLU A 226 -27.50 -3.50 7.70
N GLY A 227 -26.59 -4.41 7.31
CA GLY A 227 -26.16 -4.59 5.92
C GLY A 227 -25.12 -3.57 5.46
N LYS A 228 -24.43 -2.90 6.38
CA LYS A 228 -23.29 -2.03 6.08
C LYS A 228 -22.02 -2.87 5.96
N LEU A 229 -21.25 -2.61 4.91
CA LEU A 229 -19.95 -3.23 4.71
C LEU A 229 -18.97 -2.79 5.80
N ILE A 230 -18.46 -3.74 6.57
CA ILE A 230 -17.49 -3.53 7.65
C ILE A 230 -16.07 -3.75 7.16
N ASN A 231 -15.82 -4.82 6.42
CA ASN A 231 -14.47 -5.16 5.95
C ASN A 231 -14.48 -6.12 4.74
N VAL A 232 -13.34 -6.19 4.03
CA VAL A 232 -13.02 -7.26 3.07
C VAL A 232 -12.05 -8.22 3.77
N LEU A 233 -12.49 -9.44 4.07
CA LEU A 233 -11.70 -10.38 4.88
C LEU A 233 -10.74 -11.21 4.05
N GLY A 234 -10.98 -11.36 2.75
CA GLY A 234 -10.11 -12.12 1.87
C GLY A 234 -10.49 -11.92 0.41
N ASN A 235 -9.47 -11.88 -0.45
CA ASN A 235 -9.62 -11.84 -1.90
C ASN A 235 -8.48 -12.64 -2.54
N GLN A 236 -8.81 -13.66 -3.33
CA GLN A 236 -7.85 -14.53 -3.99
C GLN A 236 -8.31 -14.88 -5.41
N THR A 237 -7.34 -15.02 -6.31
CA THR A 237 -7.54 -15.34 -7.74
C THR A 237 -7.15 -16.79 -8.07
N LYS A 238 -7.06 -17.64 -7.05
CA LYS A 238 -6.78 -19.07 -7.16
C LYS A 238 -7.50 -19.83 -6.04
N SER A 239 -7.66 -21.13 -6.25
CA SER A 239 -8.12 -22.03 -5.19
C SER A 239 -7.11 -22.06 -4.05
N GLY A 240 -7.59 -22.16 -2.82
CA GLY A 240 -6.73 -22.24 -1.66
C GLY A 240 -7.43 -21.90 -0.36
N GLU A 241 -6.67 -22.09 0.71
CA GLU A 241 -7.06 -21.76 2.07
C GLU A 241 -6.58 -20.37 2.47
N GLY A 242 -7.25 -19.75 3.42
CA GLY A 242 -6.81 -18.50 4.02
C GLY A 242 -7.49 -18.23 5.35
N SER A 243 -7.00 -17.21 6.05
CA SER A 243 -7.62 -16.73 7.28
C SER A 243 -7.44 -15.24 7.49
N SER A 244 -8.34 -14.66 8.29
CA SER A 244 -8.29 -13.25 8.70
C SER A 244 -8.82 -13.08 10.12
N TYR A 245 -8.09 -12.32 10.92
CA TYR A 245 -8.45 -12.00 12.30
C TYR A 245 -9.30 -10.74 12.38
N PHE A 246 -10.30 -10.74 13.26
CA PHE A 246 -11.17 -9.60 13.53
C PHE A 246 -11.37 -9.40 15.04
N PRO A 247 -10.97 -8.25 15.60
CA PRO A 247 -10.96 -8.05 17.06
C PRO A 247 -12.32 -7.68 17.66
N LYS A 248 -13.31 -7.32 16.85
CA LYS A 248 -14.59 -6.78 17.36
C LYS A 248 -15.65 -7.88 17.49
N SER A 249 -16.31 -7.90 18.65
CA SER A 249 -17.53 -8.65 18.89
C SER A 249 -18.72 -8.02 18.15
N GLY A 250 -19.83 -8.74 18.03
CA GLY A 250 -21.03 -8.26 17.36
C GLY A 250 -21.80 -9.35 16.63
N LYS A 251 -22.76 -8.92 15.82
CA LYS A 251 -23.56 -9.79 14.95
C LYS A 251 -23.28 -9.42 13.50
N TYR A 252 -22.97 -10.43 12.71
CA TYR A 252 -22.41 -10.25 11.37
C TYR A 252 -22.99 -11.28 10.40
N TYR A 253 -22.84 -11.03 9.11
CA TYR A 253 -22.96 -12.04 8.07
C TYR A 253 -21.86 -11.86 7.01
N PHE A 254 -21.58 -12.92 6.26
CA PHE A 254 -20.67 -12.86 5.13
C PHE A 254 -21.44 -12.73 3.82
N SER A 255 -20.92 -11.92 2.90
CA SER A 255 -21.19 -12.09 1.47
C SER A 255 -19.97 -12.75 0.84
N VAL A 256 -20.16 -13.95 0.30
CA VAL A 256 -19.10 -14.72 -0.36
C VAL A 256 -19.33 -14.64 -1.86
N ASN A 257 -18.35 -14.13 -2.59
CA ASN A 257 -18.34 -14.08 -4.04
C ASN A 257 -17.29 -15.05 -4.57
N THR A 258 -17.71 -16.10 -5.26
CA THR A 258 -16.77 -17.06 -5.83
C THR A 258 -17.31 -17.75 -7.07
N VAL A 259 -16.41 -18.32 -7.86
CA VAL A 259 -16.71 -19.26 -8.95
C VAL A 259 -16.22 -20.63 -8.53
N GLY A 260 -17.05 -21.39 -7.81
CA GLY A 260 -16.70 -22.72 -7.29
C GLY A 260 -17.26 -22.96 -5.89
N ASP A 261 -16.88 -24.11 -5.33
CA ASP A 261 -17.25 -24.54 -3.98
C ASP A 261 -16.36 -23.88 -2.92
N TRP A 262 -16.92 -23.66 -1.74
CA TRP A 262 -16.23 -23.03 -0.63
C TRP A 262 -16.73 -23.52 0.73
N SER A 263 -15.84 -23.44 1.72
CA SER A 263 -16.16 -23.60 3.15
C SER A 263 -15.57 -22.43 3.94
N VAL A 264 -16.31 -21.96 4.94
CA VAL A 264 -15.92 -20.86 5.83
C VAL A 264 -16.21 -21.28 7.26
N LYS A 265 -15.25 -21.07 8.15
CA LYS A 265 -15.34 -21.37 9.58
C LYS A 265 -15.00 -20.14 10.39
N VAL A 266 -15.84 -19.82 11.37
CA VAL A 266 -15.60 -18.76 12.35
C VAL A 266 -15.17 -19.41 13.65
N VAL A 267 -13.99 -19.05 14.15
CA VAL A 267 -13.46 -19.57 15.41
C VAL A 267 -13.16 -18.42 16.36
N THR A 268 -13.38 -18.63 17.66
CA THR A 268 -12.92 -17.67 18.68
C THR A 268 -11.40 -17.62 18.69
N SER A 269 -10.83 -16.42 18.60
CA SER A 269 -9.39 -16.23 18.79
C SER A 269 -9.10 -16.16 20.28
N GLN A 270 -8.01 -16.81 20.69
CA GLN A 270 -7.45 -16.64 22.03
C GLN A 270 -6.82 -15.25 22.16
#